data_AF-A0A967GW03-F1
#
_entry.id   AF-A0A967GW03-F1
#
_cell.length_a   1.000
_cell.length_b   1.000
_cell.length_c   1.000
_cell.angle_alpha   90.00
_cell.angle_beta   90.00
_cell.angle_gamma   90.00
#
_symmetry.space_group_name_H-M   'P 1'
#
loop_
_entity.id
_entity.type
_entity.pdbx_description
1 polymer ?
#
loop_
_entity_poly.entity_id
_entity_poly.type
_entity_poly.pdbx_seq_one_letter_code
_entity_poly.pdbx_strand_id
1 'polypeptide(L)' 'MKALIGIAAALVLLAGALVWTHFKDQKSTGGTKTITVFCAAGIKKPVAAAAEQYREESGVEVQLQYGGTGTLL' A
#
# COMPACT_ATOMS: atom_id res chain seq x y z
N MET A 1 24.75 23.91 31.94
CA MET A 1 24.17 24.66 30.79
C MET A 1 24.49 24.02 29.43
N LYS A 2 25.78 23.76 29.10
CA LYS A 2 26.19 23.17 27.80
C LYS A 2 25.60 21.77 27.54
N ALA A 3 25.40 20.95 28.58
CA ALA A 3 24.78 19.62 28.47
C ALA A 3 23.27 19.67 28.13
N LEU A 4 22.55 20.67 28.62
CA LEU A 4 21.11 20.84 28.32
C LEU A 4 20.89 21.25 26.86
N ILE A 5 21.80 22.06 26.30
CA ILE A 5 21.77 22.46 24.89
C ILE A 5 22.04 21.26 23.98
N GLY A 6 22.97 20.38 24.37
CA GLY A 6 23.26 19.15 23.62
C GLY A 6 22.08 18.17 23.58
N ILE A 7 21.38 18.00 24.71
CA ILE A 7 20.19 17.13 24.78
C ILE A 7 19.04 17.71 23.95
N ALA A 8 18.82 19.02 24.02
CA ALA A 8 17.78 19.68 23.22
C ALA A 8 18.07 19.55 21.71
N ALA A 9 19.32 19.74 21.27
CA ALA A 9 19.70 19.57 19.87
C ALA A 9 19.53 18.12 19.39
N ALA A 10 19.90 17.13 20.22
CA ALA A 10 19.71 15.73 19.90
C ALA A 10 18.22 15.35 19.77
N LEU A 11 17.36 15.86 20.66
CA LEU A 11 15.92 15.63 20.61
C LEU A 11 15.28 16.26 19.35
N VAL A 12 15.71 17.47 18.96
CA VAL A 12 15.21 18.12 17.74
C VAL A 12 15.63 17.35 16.49
N LEU A 13 16.87 16.85 16.44
CA LEU A 13 17.34 16.00 15.34
C LEU A 13 16.57 14.68 15.27
N LEU A 14 16.31 14.04 16.42
CA LEU A 14 15.52 12.80 16.50
C LEU A 14 14.07 13.03 16.06
N ALA A 15 13.43 14.09 16.53
CA ALA A 15 12.06 14.44 16.15
C ALA A 15 11.98 14.76 14.64
N GLY A 16 12.96 15.50 14.10
CA GLY A 16 13.05 15.77 12.67
C GLY A 16 13.20 14.51 11.82
N ALA A 17 14.05 13.57 12.26
CA ALA A 17 14.22 12.28 11.59
C ALA A 17 12.94 11.43 11.63
N LEU A 18 12.26 11.39 12.79
CA LEU A 18 10.99 10.67 12.96
C LEU A 18 9.87 11.23 12.08
N VAL A 19 9.75 12.56 11.99
CA VAL A 19 8.77 13.22 11.11
C VAL A 19 9.09 12.91 9.64
N TRP A 20 10.38 12.93 9.26
CA TRP A 20 10.79 12.62 7.90
C TRP A 20 10.46 11.18 7.48
N THR A 21 10.69 10.20 8.36
CA THR A 21 10.31 8.80 8.09
C THR A 21 8.80 8.67 7.95
N HIS A 22 8.03 9.30 8.85
CA HIS A 22 6.57 9.21 8.85
C HIS A 22 5.94 9.82 7.59
N PHE A 23 6.46 10.95 7.10
CA PHE A 23 6.00 11.57 5.86
C PHE A 23 6.38 10.76 4.61
N LYS A 24 7.52 10.04 4.64
CA LYS A 24 7.92 9.16 3.53
C LYS A 24 6.97 7.97 3.39
N ASP A 25 6.56 7.38 4.51
CA ASP A 25 5.60 6.27 4.52
C ASP A 25 4.19 6.71 4.09
N GLN A 26 3.75 7.91 4.48
CA GLN A 26 2.43 8.43 4.07
C GLN A 26 2.32 8.73 2.58
N LYS A 27 3.43 9.04 1.89
CA LYS A 27 3.42 9.21 0.42
C LYS A 27 3.11 7.91 -0.32
N SER A 28 3.23 6.76 0.35
CA SER A 28 2.84 5.45 -0.19
C SER A 28 1.34 5.14 -0.05
N THR A 29 0.58 5.95 0.70
CA THR A 29 -0.86 5.76 0.93
C THR A 29 -1.73 6.67 0.04
N GLY A 30 -1.11 7.54 -0.75
CA GLY A 30 -1.77 8.28 -1.84
C GLY A 30 -1.83 7.52 -3.16
N GLY A 31 -1.24 6.32 -3.23
CA GLY A 31 -1.37 5.41 -4.37
C GLY A 31 -2.73 4.71 -4.30
N THR A 32 -3.42 4.64 -5.43
CA THR A 32 -4.63 3.85 -5.65
C THR A 32 -4.58 2.57 -4.81
N LYS A 33 -5.52 2.36 -3.88
CA LYS A 33 -5.56 1.12 -3.11
C LYS A 33 -5.59 -0.03 -4.11
N THR A 34 -4.64 -0.94 -4.02
CA THR A 34 -4.54 -2.07 -4.95
C THR A 34 -4.80 -3.37 -4.21
N ILE A 35 -5.68 -4.20 -4.76
CA ILE A 35 -5.98 -5.54 -4.25
C ILE A 35 -5.62 -6.59 -5.29
N THR A 36 -4.87 -7.59 -4.85
CA THR A 36 -4.54 -8.76 -5.68
C THR A 36 -5.56 -9.85 -5.44
N VAL A 37 -6.20 -10.32 -6.50
CA VAL A 37 -7.21 -11.39 -6.46
C VAL A 37 -6.71 -12.59 -7.23
N PHE A 38 -6.58 -13.72 -6.53
CA PHE A 38 -6.19 -15.01 -7.07
C PHE A 38 -7.45 -15.75 -7.53
N CYS A 39 -7.50 -16.13 -8.80
CA CYS A 39 -8.72 -16.60 -9.43
C CYS A 39 -8.46 -17.82 -10.33
N ALA A 40 -9.28 -18.86 -10.22
CA ALA A 40 -9.20 -20.02 -11.09
C ALA A 40 -9.35 -19.61 -12.57
N ALA A 41 -8.48 -20.15 -13.45
CA ALA A 41 -8.43 -19.78 -14.86
C ALA A 41 -9.77 -19.96 -15.62
N GLY A 42 -10.63 -20.87 -15.16
CA GLY A 42 -11.92 -21.17 -15.78
C GLY A 42 -12.95 -20.03 -15.72
N ILE A 43 -12.78 -19.05 -14.82
CA ILE A 43 -13.73 -17.93 -14.65
C ILE A 43 -13.10 -16.57 -14.97
N LYS A 44 -12.07 -16.54 -15.82
CA LYS A 44 -11.35 -15.31 -16.20
C LYS A 44 -12.25 -14.19 -16.71
N LYS A 45 -13.15 -14.50 -17.65
CA LYS A 45 -14.05 -13.52 -18.28
C LYS A 45 -15.00 -12.84 -17.26
N PRO A 46 -15.80 -13.58 -16.46
CA PRO A 46 -16.69 -12.93 -15.51
C PRO A 46 -15.93 -12.18 -14.41
N VAL A 47 -14.75 -12.66 -13.98
CA VAL A 47 -13.96 -11.99 -12.94
C VAL A 47 -13.29 -10.70 -13.45
N ALA A 48 -12.89 -10.66 -14.72
CA ALA A 48 -12.41 -9.42 -15.33
C ALA A 48 -13.51 -8.34 -15.37
N ALA A 49 -14.73 -8.72 -15.75
CA ALA A 49 -15.87 -7.80 -15.76
C ALA A 49 -16.21 -7.29 -14.34
N ALA A 50 -16.21 -8.18 -13.34
CA ALA A 50 -16.45 -7.80 -11.95
C ALA A 50 -15.35 -6.88 -11.39
N ALA A 51 -14.09 -7.10 -11.75
CA ALA A 51 -12.97 -6.25 -11.35
C ALA A 51 -13.04 -4.85 -11.97
N GLU A 52 -13.53 -4.74 -13.19
CA GLU A 52 -13.76 -3.46 -13.87
C GLU A 52 -14.88 -2.67 -13.20
N GLN A 53 -16.02 -3.33 -12.92
CA GLN A 53 -17.11 -2.73 -12.15
C GLN A 53 -16.65 -2.27 -10.76
N TYR A 54 -15.89 -3.11 -10.05
CA TYR A 54 -15.36 -2.76 -8.73
C TYR A 54 -14.41 -1.56 -8.80
N ARG A 55 -13.57 -1.47 -9.83
CA ARG A 55 -12.70 -0.31 -10.08
C ARG A 55 -13.51 0.97 -10.27
N GLU A 56 -14.60 0.91 -11.04
CA GLU A 56 -15.48 2.07 -11.28
C GLU A 56 -16.20 2.52 -10.00
N GLU A 57 -16.69 1.58 -9.20
CA GLU A 57 -17.44 1.88 -7.98
C GLU A 57 -16.56 2.36 -6.82
N SER A 58 -15.38 1.77 -6.65
CA SER A 58 -14.55 1.97 -5.47
C SER A 58 -13.28 2.80 -5.71
N GLY A 59 -12.90 2.98 -6.97
CA GLY A 59 -11.61 3.60 -7.34
C GLY A 59 -10.39 2.78 -6.92
N VAL A 60 -10.59 1.52 -6.51
CA VAL A 60 -9.53 0.59 -6.07
C VAL A 60 -9.05 -0.23 -7.27
N GLU A 61 -7.75 -0.30 -7.49
CA GLU A 61 -7.16 -1.09 -8.55
C GLU A 61 -7.21 -2.59 -8.20
N VAL A 62 -7.67 -3.42 -9.12
CA VAL A 62 -7.77 -4.87 -8.93
C VAL A 62 -6.74 -5.56 -9.83
N GLN A 63 -5.74 -6.19 -9.22
CA GLN A 63 -4.77 -7.03 -9.91
C GLN A 63 -5.25 -8.49 -9.92
N LEU A 64 -5.64 -8.99 -11.09
CA LEU A 64 -6.13 -10.36 -11.25
C LEU A 64 -4.99 -11.32 -11.59
N GLN A 65 -4.80 -12.35 -10.77
CA GLN A 65 -3.87 -13.44 -11.04
C GLN A 65 -4.63 -14.73 -11.29
N TYR A 66 -4.43 -15.31 -12.46
CA TYR A 66 -5.10 -16.54 -12.87
C TYR A 66 -4.18 -17.74 -12.78
N GLY A 67 -4.71 -18.88 -12.32
CA GLY A 67 -3.99 -20.14 -12.25
C GLY A 67 -4.92 -21.34 -12.14
N GLY A 68 -4.35 -22.55 -12.05
CA GLY A 68 -5.12 -23.74 -11.72
C GLY A 68 -5.58 -23.69 -10.27
N THR A 69 -6.80 -24.16 -9.96
CA THR A 69 -7.35 -24.14 -8.60
C THR A 69 -6.44 -24.85 -7.57
N GLY A 70 -5.62 -25.81 -8.00
CA GLY A 70 -4.63 -26.50 -7.16
C GLY A 70 -3.19 -25.96 -7.26
N THR A 71 -2.96 -24.87 -8.00
CA THR A 71 -1.64 -24.21 -8.16
C THR A 71 -1.67 -22.74 -7.78
N LEU A 72 -2.85 -22.19 -7.47
CA LEU A 72 -3.04 -20.87 -6.89
C LEU A 72 -2.82 -20.99 -5.38
N LEU A 73 -1.59 -20.69 -4.94
CA LEU A 73 -1.12 -20.71 -3.54
C LEU A 73 -1.42 -22.01 -2.77
#